data_AF-A0A2N3FWL3-F1
#
_entry.id   AF-A0A2N3FWL3-F1
#
_cell.length_a   1.000
_cell.length_b   1.000
_cell.length_c   1.000
_cell.angle_alpha   90.00
_cell.angle_beta   90.00
_cell.angle_gamma   90.00
#
_symmetry.space_group_name_H-M   'P 1'
#
loop_
_entity.id
_entity.type
_entity.pdbx_description
1 polymer ?
#
loop_
_entity_poly.entity_id
_entity_poly.type
_entity_poly.pdbx_seq_one_letter_code
_entity_poly.pdbx_strand_id
1 'polypeptide(L)'
;MGPQLAEERELREARESGPLQSLTDGQLRLCREVVSIVPDGAEMWGRAWLRFGSVDVRACVRVMRWTSDAVGVEVEVSGDRLRCWVWQGAVEHLASREDAWR
;
A
#
# COMPACT_ATOMS: atom_id res chain seq x y z
N MET A 1 -0.36 13.48 16.64
CA MET A 1 -0.42 14.27 15.38
C MET A 1 0.94 14.60 14.76
N GLY A 2 2.08 14.16 15.30
CA GLY A 2 3.38 14.31 14.63
C GLY A 2 3.66 13.28 13.51
N PRO A 3 3.57 11.96 13.79
CA PRO A 3 3.99 10.92 12.85
C PRO A 3 3.13 10.82 11.58
N GLN A 4 1.81 11.01 11.69
CA GLN A 4 0.92 10.98 10.53
C GLN A 4 1.22 12.12 9.54
N LEU A 5 1.39 13.36 10.04
CA LEU A 5 1.70 14.51 9.20
C LEU A 5 3.09 14.40 8.56
N ALA A 6 4.04 13.73 9.22
CA ALA A 6 5.36 13.45 8.64
C ALA A 6 5.24 12.46 7.48
N GLU A 7 4.52 11.35 7.68
CA GLU A 7 4.25 10.36 6.63
C GLU A 7 3.53 10.99 5.42
N GLU A 8 2.54 11.84 5.64
CA GLU A 8 1.83 12.56 4.57
C GLU A 8 2.75 13.49 3.76
N ARG A 9 3.76 14.10 4.41
CA ARG A 9 4.77 14.93 3.72
C ARG A 9 5.70 14.05 2.89
N GLU A 10 6.22 12.97 3.48
CA GLU A 10 7.10 12.03 2.79
C GLU A 10 6.41 11.41 1.55
N LEU A 11 5.13 11.05 1.67
CA LEU A 11 4.32 10.56 0.54
C LEU A 11 4.16 11.61 -0.56
N ARG A 12 3.94 12.88 -0.20
CA ARG A 12 3.82 13.97 -1.16
C ARG A 12 5.13 14.18 -1.91
N GLU A 13 6.24 14.27 -1.18
CA GLU A 13 7.59 14.43 -1.74
C GLU A 13 7.96 13.23 -2.63
N ALA A 14 7.65 12.01 -2.19
CA ALA A 14 7.85 10.80 -2.99
C ALA A 14 7.04 10.85 -4.29
N ARG A 15 5.77 11.29 -4.25
CA ARG A 15 4.93 11.41 -5.45
C ARG A 15 5.45 12.43 -6.47
N GLU A 16 6.16 13.46 -6.01
CA GLU A 16 6.84 14.41 -6.92
C GLU A 16 8.04 13.77 -7.64
N SER A 17 8.66 12.73 -7.06
CA SER A 17 9.78 12.02 -7.67
C SER A 17 9.37 11.06 -8.82
N GLY A 18 8.10 10.67 -8.90
CA GLY A 18 7.61 9.82 -9.98
C GLY A 18 6.26 9.13 -9.69
N PRO A 19 5.73 8.38 -10.68
CA PRO A 19 4.48 7.63 -10.49
C PRO A 19 4.65 6.50 -9.48
N LEU A 20 3.56 6.16 -8.79
CA LEU A 20 3.48 4.97 -7.95
C LEU A 20 3.73 3.73 -8.80
N GLN A 21 4.70 2.92 -8.39
CA GLN A 21 5.03 1.66 -9.03
C GLN A 21 4.19 0.53 -8.43
N SER A 22 3.83 -0.43 -9.29
CA SER A 22 3.09 -1.62 -8.92
C SER A 22 3.81 -2.83 -9.46
N LEU A 23 3.68 -3.97 -8.78
CA LEU A 23 3.95 -5.25 -9.41
C LEU A 23 3.10 -5.39 -10.68
N THR A 24 3.74 -5.91 -11.73
CA THR A 24 3.13 -6.18 -13.03
C THR A 24 2.33 -7.49 -13.00
N ASP A 25 1.42 -7.66 -13.94
CA ASP A 25 0.63 -8.90 -14.07
C ASP A 25 1.52 -10.15 -14.21
N GLY A 26 2.66 -10.03 -14.89
CA GLY A 26 3.63 -11.12 -15.04
C GLY A 26 4.33 -11.49 -13.73
N GLN A 27 4.62 -10.51 -12.88
CA GLN A 27 5.18 -10.74 -11.53
C GLN A 27 4.16 -11.37 -10.60
N LEU A 28 2.91 -10.90 -10.68
CA LEU A 28 1.79 -11.39 -9.85
C LEU A 28 1.26 -12.74 -10.29
N ARG A 29 1.44 -13.12 -11.56
CA ARG A 29 0.89 -14.36 -12.13
C ARG A 29 -0.60 -14.52 -11.87
N LEU A 30 -1.37 -13.41 -11.92
CA LEU A 30 -2.80 -13.36 -11.55
C LEU A 30 -3.68 -14.35 -12.34
N CYS A 31 -3.25 -14.80 -13.52
CA CYS A 31 -3.97 -15.83 -14.27
C CYS A 31 -3.86 -17.24 -13.64
N ARG A 32 -2.98 -17.43 -12.65
CA ARG A 32 -2.70 -18.72 -11.99
C ARG A 32 -2.91 -18.65 -10.48
N GLU A 33 -2.72 -17.50 -9.87
CA GLU A 33 -2.91 -17.32 -8.44
C GLU A 33 -4.37 -17.02 -8.09
N VAL A 34 -4.83 -17.58 -6.97
CA VAL A 34 -6.12 -17.22 -6.39
C VAL A 34 -5.98 -15.85 -5.74
N VAL A 35 -6.86 -14.93 -6.12
CA VAL A 35 -6.94 -13.60 -5.50
C VAL A 35 -8.05 -13.61 -4.46
N SER A 36 -7.68 -13.40 -3.20
CA SER A 36 -8.62 -13.10 -2.12
C SER A 36 -8.89 -11.60 -2.07
N ILE A 37 -10.14 -11.23 -1.75
CA ILE A 37 -10.60 -9.84 -1.72
C ILE A 37 -11.12 -9.56 -0.31
N VAL A 38 -10.86 -8.36 0.21
CA VAL A 38 -11.43 -7.93 1.50
C VAL A 38 -12.96 -7.97 1.39
N PRO A 39 -13.68 -8.62 2.33
CA PRO A 39 -15.13 -8.67 2.33
C PRO A 39 -15.76 -7.27 2.33
N ASP A 40 -16.95 -7.16 1.74
CA ASP A 40 -17.72 -5.92 1.78
C ASP A 40 -18.02 -5.50 3.23
N GLY A 41 -17.90 -4.21 3.52
CA GLY A 41 -18.06 -3.65 4.87
C GLY A 41 -16.90 -3.91 5.84
N ALA A 42 -15.88 -4.69 5.46
CA ALA A 42 -14.67 -4.85 6.26
C ALA A 42 -13.58 -3.85 5.86
N GLU A 43 -12.76 -3.45 6.84
CA GLU A 43 -11.56 -2.65 6.60
C GLU A 43 -10.35 -3.40 7.12
N MET A 44 -9.33 -3.54 6.27
CA MET A 44 -8.04 -4.10 6.65
C MET A 44 -6.96 -3.07 6.39
N TRP A 45 -6.05 -2.92 7.34
CA TRP A 45 -5.01 -1.91 7.31
C TRP A 45 -3.64 -2.57 7.39
N GLY A 46 -2.65 -1.91 6.81
CA GLY A 46 -1.27 -2.34 6.84
C GLY A 46 -0.33 -1.16 6.77
N ARG A 47 0.93 -1.41 7.10
CA ARG A 47 2.03 -0.52 6.81
C ARG A 47 2.88 -1.13 5.71
N ALA A 48 2.91 -0.48 4.55
CA ALA A 48 3.56 -1.01 3.36
C ALA A 48 4.71 -0.12 2.89
N TRP A 49 5.76 -0.75 2.36
CA TRP A 49 6.74 -0.05 1.53
C TRP A 49 6.16 0.18 0.14
N LEU A 50 6.12 1.45 -0.27
CA LEU A 50 5.64 1.91 -1.57
C LEU A 50 6.80 2.57 -2.32
N ARG A 51 6.82 2.42 -3.65
CA ARG A 51 7.84 3.01 -4.50
C ARG A 51 7.24 4.03 -5.45
N PHE A 52 7.75 5.24 -5.42
CA PHE A 52 7.44 6.30 -6.37
C PHE A 52 8.71 6.64 -7.14
N GLY A 53 8.77 6.39 -8.44
CA GLY A 53 10.01 6.57 -9.20
C GLY A 53 11.20 5.83 -8.58
N SER A 54 12.16 6.56 -8.02
CA SER A 54 13.33 6.03 -7.30
C SER A 54 13.27 6.18 -5.77
N VAL A 55 12.16 6.69 -5.22
CA VAL A 55 11.96 6.93 -3.79
C VAL A 55 11.10 5.83 -3.19
N ASP A 56 11.58 5.24 -2.12
CA ASP A 56 10.85 4.28 -1.29
C ASP A 56 10.31 4.99 -0.04
N VAL A 57 9.03 4.82 0.24
CA VAL A 57 8.34 5.42 1.40
C VAL A 57 7.51 4.36 2.10
N ARG A 58 7.48 4.41 3.43
CA ARG A 58 6.68 3.50 4.23
C ARG A 58 5.43 4.23 4.72
N ALA A 59 4.25 3.70 4.40
CA ALA A 59 3.00 4.39 4.68
C ALA A 59 1.90 3.48 5.22
N CYS A 60 0.95 4.07 5.95
CA CYS A 60 -0.31 3.44 6.25
C CYS A 60 -1.12 3.26 4.95
N VAL A 61 -1.56 2.03 4.70
CA VAL A 61 -2.33 1.67 3.52
C VAL A 61 -3.54 0.85 3.87
N ARG A 62 -4.57 0.96 3.04
CA ARG A 62 -5.73 0.06 3.08
C ARG A 62 -5.41 -1.18 2.26
N VAL A 63 -5.56 -2.35 2.84
CA VAL A 63 -5.48 -3.62 2.11
C VAL A 63 -6.81 -3.83 1.40
N MET A 64 -6.75 -4.17 0.11
CA MET A 64 -7.93 -4.35 -0.74
C MET A 64 -8.11 -5.81 -1.18
N ARG A 65 -6.99 -6.49 -1.42
CA ARG A 65 -6.93 -7.87 -1.94
C ARG A 65 -5.53 -8.44 -1.74
N TRP A 66 -5.40 -9.74 -1.84
CA TRP A 66 -4.10 -10.42 -1.72
C TRP A 66 -4.07 -11.73 -2.51
N THR A 67 -2.86 -12.18 -2.83
CA THR A 67 -2.54 -13.55 -3.24
C THR A 67 -1.69 -14.21 -2.16
N SER A 68 -1.13 -15.38 -2.45
CA SER A 68 -0.14 -16.04 -1.61
C SER A 68 1.15 -15.24 -1.44
N ASP A 69 1.49 -14.39 -2.41
CA ASP A 69 2.80 -13.73 -2.49
C ASP A 69 2.72 -12.20 -2.52
N ALA A 70 1.54 -11.62 -2.82
CA ALA A 70 1.39 -10.19 -3.03
C ALA A 70 0.13 -9.61 -2.39
N VAL A 71 0.16 -8.31 -2.12
CA VAL A 71 -0.95 -7.56 -1.51
C VAL A 71 -1.28 -6.35 -2.38
N GLY A 72 -2.55 -6.23 -2.75
CA GLY A 72 -3.09 -5.07 -3.44
C GLY A 72 -3.57 -4.06 -2.41
N VAL A 73 -2.97 -2.87 -2.44
CA VAL A 73 -3.18 -1.82 -1.44
C VAL A 73 -3.67 -0.53 -2.08
N GLU A 74 -4.35 0.28 -1.28
CA GLU A 74 -4.76 1.65 -1.59
C GLU A 74 -4.10 2.61 -0.59
N VAL A 75 -3.53 3.70 -1.11
CA VAL A 75 -2.92 4.79 -0.33
C VAL A 75 -3.53 6.12 -0.77
N GLU A 76 -3.76 7.01 0.18
CA GLU A 76 -4.22 8.37 -0.11
C GLU A 76 -3.03 9.32 -0.09
N VAL A 77 -2.82 10.07 -1.18
CA VAL A 77 -1.73 11.04 -1.31
C VAL A 77 -2.29 12.33 -1.89
N SER A 78 -2.24 13.42 -1.12
CA SER A 78 -2.74 14.74 -1.55
C SER A 78 -4.20 14.72 -2.04
N GLY A 79 -5.05 13.86 -1.46
CA GLY A 79 -6.46 13.70 -1.83
C GLY A 79 -6.71 12.70 -2.98
N ASP A 80 -5.65 12.23 -3.65
CA ASP A 80 -5.77 11.16 -4.65
C ASP A 80 -5.66 9.79 -3.99
N ARG A 81 -6.55 8.87 -4.36
CA ARG A 81 -6.43 7.45 -4.01
C ARG A 81 -5.64 6.72 -5.08
N LEU A 82 -4.46 6.25 -4.70
CA LEU A 82 -3.57 5.49 -5.57
C LEU A 82 -3.60 4.02 -5.17
N ARG A 83 -3.50 3.14 -6.16
CA ARG A 83 -3.53 1.69 -5.95
C ARG A 83 -2.31 1.05 -6.57
N CYS A 84 -1.75 0.08 -5.88
CA CYS A 84 -0.66 -0.74 -6.41
C CYS A 84 -0.68 -2.12 -5.78
N TRP A 85 0.09 -3.02 -6.38
CA TRP A 85 0.48 -4.28 -5.78
C TRP A 85 1.90 -4.20 -5.26
N VAL A 86 2.12 -4.78 -4.08
CA VAL A 86 3.43 -4.95 -3.46
C VAL A 86 3.60 -6.40 -3.02
N TRP A 87 4.85 -6.84 -2.85
CA TRP A 87 5.13 -8.17 -2.29
C TRP A 87 4.61 -8.26 -0.86
N GLN A 88 4.15 -9.44 -0.43
CA GLN A 88 3.63 -9.64 0.92
C GLN A 88 4.67 -9.30 1.99
N GLY A 89 5.94 -9.61 1.75
CA GLY A 89 7.04 -9.24 2.66
C GLY A 89 7.28 -7.73 2.81
N ALA A 90 6.66 -6.90 1.96
CA ALA A 90 6.70 -5.44 2.07
C ALA A 90 5.56 -4.87 2.93
N VAL A 91 4.65 -5.72 3.43
CA VAL A 91 3.46 -5.30 4.19
C VAL A 91 3.50 -5.87 5.60
N GLU A 92 3.41 -4.98 6.58
CA GLU A 92 3.09 -5.33 7.96
C GLU A 92 1.59 -5.14 8.20
N HIS A 93 0.87 -6.18 8.63
CA HIS A 93 -0.55 -6.08 8.90
C HIS A 93 -0.81 -5.39 10.24
N LEU A 94 -1.80 -4.49 10.26
CA LEU A 94 -2.18 -3.73 11.44
C LEU A 94 -3.55 -4.17 11.95
N ALA A 95 -3.75 -4.10 13.27
CA ALA A 95 -5.05 -4.36 13.88
C ALA A 95 -6.05 -3.23 13.60
N SER A 96 -5.56 -1.99 13.54
CA SER A 96 -6.34 -0.80 13.18
C SER A 96 -5.48 0.19 12.37
N ARG A 97 -6.13 1.16 11.72
CA ARG A 97 -5.43 2.25 11.03
C ARG A 97 -4.52 3.04 11.98
N GLU A 98 -5.00 3.26 13.19
CA GLU A 98 -4.34 4.10 14.20
C GLU A 98 -3.00 3.51 14.66
N ASP A 99 -2.88 2.17 14.64
CA ASP A 99 -1.64 1.47 14.98
C ASP A 99 -0.49 1.77 14.00
N ALA A 100 -0.77 2.33 12.82
CA ALA A 100 0.28 2.77 11.91
C ALA A 100 1.17 3.86 12.54
N TRP A 101 0.63 4.71 13.40
CA TRP A 101 1.36 5.86 13.96
C TRP A 101 1.50 5.82 15.48
N ARG A 102 1.23 4.66 16.07
CA ARG A 102 1.46 4.40 17.48
C ARG A 102 2.95 4.21 17.76
#